data_AF-A0A2D4I2E9-F1
#
_entry.id   AF-A0A2D4I2E9-F1
#
_cell.length_a   1.000
_cell.length_b   1.000
_cell.length_c   1.000
_cell.angle_alpha   90.00
_cell.angle_beta   90.00
_cell.angle_gamma   90.00
#
_symmetry.space_group_name_H-M   'P 1'
#
loop_
_entity.id
_entity.type
_entity.pdbx_description
1 polymer ?
#
loop_
_entity_poly.entity_id
_entity_poly.type
_entity_poly.pdbx_seq_one_letter_code
_entity_poly.pdbx_strand_id
1 'polypeptide(L)'
;EAKKYWTKIHTWLEKMIQRHIDFKPELFLLGIIPETYNKELKYLIVNVLTAARIVFAKNWKNEKIPMQEEVIRKIMDCAEMSKLTFEIREQEDKEFYMIW
;
A
#
# COMPACT_ATOMS: atom_id res chain seq x y z
N GLU A 1 -6.53 13.13 -15.42
CA GLU A 1 -6.77 11.79 -14.82
C GLU A 1 -5.85 11.41 -13.66
N ALA A 2 -4.52 11.42 -13.79
CA ALA A 2 -3.60 11.04 -12.70
C ALA A 2 -3.80 11.83 -11.39
N LYS A 3 -3.89 13.17 -11.48
CA LYS A 3 -4.16 14.02 -10.29
C LYS A 3 -5.47 13.63 -9.59
N LYS A 4 -6.54 13.39 -10.36
CA LYS A 4 -7.86 13.00 -9.84
C LYS A 4 -7.82 11.63 -9.17
N TYR A 5 -7.06 10.68 -9.73
CA TYR A 5 -6.81 9.38 -9.10
C TYR A 5 -6.11 9.53 -7.74
N TRP A 6 -4.98 10.24 -7.70
CA TRP A 6 -4.19 10.37 -6.48
C TRP A 6 -4.86 11.21 -5.40
N THR A 7 -5.62 12.26 -5.76
CA THR A 7 -6.46 13.00 -4.80
C THR A 7 -7.51 12.09 -4.15
N LYS A 8 -8.09 11.16 -4.90
CA LYS A 8 -9.07 10.21 -4.36
C LYS A 8 -8.44 9.21 -3.39
N ILE A 9 -7.26 8.67 -3.74
CA ILE A 9 -6.48 7.79 -2.85
C ILE A 9 -6.10 8.54 -1.58
N HIS A 10 -5.68 9.81 -1.69
CA HIS A 10 -5.38 10.66 -0.55
C HIS A 10 -6.59 10.85 0.37
N THR A 11 -7.76 11.22 -0.17
CA THR A 11 -9.01 11.35 0.61
C THR A 11 -9.40 10.05 1.31
N TRP A 12 -9.22 8.90 0.67
CA TRP A 12 -9.49 7.60 1.30
C TRP A 12 -8.54 7.31 2.45
N LEU A 13 -7.26 7.55 2.24
CA LEU A 13 -6.22 7.28 3.21
C LEU A 13 -6.44 8.14 4.47
N GLU A 14 -6.79 9.41 4.32
CA GLU A 14 -7.18 10.28 5.44
C GLU A 14 -8.41 9.77 6.18
N LYS A 15 -9.43 9.29 5.46
CA LYS A 15 -10.64 8.71 6.08
C LYS A 15 -10.35 7.43 6.86
N MET A 16 -9.49 6.55 6.36
CA MET A 16 -9.10 5.32 7.04
C MET A 16 -8.31 5.62 8.32
N ILE A 17 -7.44 6.62 8.27
CA ILE A 17 -6.52 6.97 9.36
C ILE A 17 -7.15 7.96 10.35
N GLN A 18 -8.24 8.62 9.96
CA GLN A 18 -8.92 9.67 10.72
C GLN A 18 -7.97 10.83 11.10
N ARG A 19 -6.97 11.11 10.25
CA ARG A 19 -6.02 12.21 10.43
C ARG A 19 -5.65 12.82 9.07
N HIS A 20 -5.22 14.08 9.10
CA HIS A 20 -4.68 14.74 7.93
C HIS A 20 -3.34 14.13 7.52
N ILE A 21 -3.15 13.96 6.22
CA ILE A 21 -1.90 13.47 5.62
C ILE A 21 -1.49 14.46 4.55
N ASP A 22 -0.23 14.90 4.58
CA ASP A 22 0.29 15.79 3.53
C ASP A 22 0.23 15.08 2.16
N PHE A 23 -0.38 15.73 1.17
CA PHE A 23 -0.43 15.21 -0.20
C PHE A 23 0.90 15.47 -0.94
N LYS A 24 1.94 14.74 -0.51
CA LYS A 24 3.32 14.87 -0.97
C LYS A 24 3.68 13.77 -1.98
N PRO A 25 4.30 14.10 -3.13
CA PRO A 25 4.72 13.08 -4.11
C PRO A 25 5.74 12.09 -3.54
N GLU A 26 6.57 12.50 -2.58
CA GLU A 26 7.51 11.64 -1.87
C GLU A 26 6.78 10.49 -1.18
N LEU A 27 5.65 10.79 -0.54
CA LEU A 27 4.81 9.79 0.12
C LEU A 27 4.03 8.97 -0.91
N PHE A 28 3.28 9.64 -1.79
CA PHE A 28 2.29 8.99 -2.67
C PHE A 28 2.90 8.29 -3.89
N LEU A 29 3.99 8.79 -4.42
CA LEU A 29 4.64 8.22 -5.62
C LEU A 29 5.87 7.41 -5.26
N LEU A 30 6.69 7.89 -4.33
CA LEU A 30 7.97 7.25 -3.99
C LEU A 30 7.90 6.31 -2.78
N GLY A 31 6.85 6.42 -1.95
CA GLY A 31 6.71 5.57 -0.76
C GLY A 31 7.65 5.97 0.38
N ILE A 32 8.16 7.21 0.36
CA ILE A 32 8.99 7.77 1.42
C ILE A 32 8.05 8.21 2.55
N ILE A 33 8.02 7.44 3.63
CA ILE A 33 7.08 7.65 4.73
C ILE A 33 7.77 8.43 5.86
N PRO A 34 7.13 9.50 6.39
CA PRO A 34 7.65 10.22 7.54
C PRO A 34 7.95 9.30 8.73
N GLU A 35 9.09 9.52 9.37
CA GLU A 35 9.47 8.73 10.56
C GLU A 35 8.50 8.92 11.73
N THR A 36 7.81 10.06 11.77
CA THR A 36 6.81 10.44 12.78
C THR A 36 5.60 9.51 12.85
N TYR A 37 5.34 8.69 11.82
CA TYR A 37 4.25 7.72 11.84
C TYR A 37 4.64 6.46 12.63
N ASN A 38 3.68 5.95 13.42
CA ASN A 38 3.87 4.70 14.16
C ASN A 38 3.89 3.49 13.20
N LYS A 39 4.27 2.31 13.71
CA LYS A 39 4.45 1.08 12.90
C LYS A 39 3.17 0.65 12.18
N GLU A 40 2.04 0.68 12.86
CA GLU A 40 0.73 0.29 12.31
C GLU A 40 0.32 1.23 11.17
N LEU A 41 0.51 2.53 11.37
CA LEU A 41 0.17 3.54 10.39
C LEU A 41 1.08 3.44 9.16
N LYS A 42 2.38 3.24 9.37
CA LYS A 42 3.34 2.95 8.29
C LYS A 42 2.90 1.73 7.50
N TYR A 43 2.53 0.64 8.17
CA TYR A 43 2.06 -0.58 7.51
C TYR A 43 0.81 -0.35 6.66
N LEU A 44 -0.21 0.34 7.20
CA LEU A 44 -1.43 0.67 6.46
C LEU A 44 -1.13 1.53 5.22
N ILE A 45 -0.33 2.59 5.39
CA ILE A 45 0.05 3.51 4.31
C ILE A 45 0.82 2.78 3.20
N VAL A 46 1.81 1.95 3.57
CA VAL A 46 2.58 1.15 2.59
C VAL A 46 1.65 0.27 1.77
N ASN A 47 0.76 -0.50 2.43
CA ASN A 47 -0.10 -1.44 1.73
C ASN A 47 -1.07 -0.74 0.78
N VAL A 48 -1.74 0.32 1.25
CA VAL A 48 -2.70 1.09 0.44
C VAL A 48 -2.02 1.74 -0.75
N LEU A 49 -0.89 2.43 -0.54
CA LEU A 49 -0.19 3.12 -1.61
C LEU A 49 0.47 2.14 -2.59
N THR A 50 0.96 1.00 -2.12
CA THR A 50 1.51 -0.06 -2.99
C THR A 50 0.44 -0.59 -3.94
N ALA A 51 -0.73 -0.94 -3.40
CA ALA A 51 -1.86 -1.38 -4.22
C ALA A 51 -2.30 -0.29 -5.23
N ALA A 52 -2.39 0.96 -4.79
CA ALA A 52 -2.73 2.08 -5.66
C ALA A 52 -1.72 2.26 -6.80
N ARG A 53 -0.41 2.22 -6.50
CA ARG A 53 0.64 2.30 -7.52
C ARG A 53 0.55 1.17 -8.54
N ILE A 54 0.31 -0.06 -8.10
CA ILE A 54 0.18 -1.21 -9.00
C ILE A 54 -1.02 -1.04 -9.93
N VAL A 55 -2.18 -0.66 -9.39
CA VAL A 55 -3.40 -0.46 -10.18
C VAL A 55 -3.24 0.70 -11.16
N PHE A 56 -2.61 1.80 -10.73
CA PHE A 56 -2.30 2.93 -11.59
C PHE A 56 -1.34 2.55 -12.71
N ALA A 57 -0.24 1.86 -12.37
CA ALA A 57 0.74 1.38 -13.34
C ALA A 57 0.15 0.36 -14.32
N LYS A 58 -0.75 -0.53 -13.88
CA LYS A 58 -1.43 -1.49 -14.78
C LYS A 58 -2.30 -0.78 -15.82
N ASN A 59 -2.88 0.35 -15.45
CA ASN A 59 -3.79 1.12 -16.29
C ASN A 59 -3.11 2.34 -16.96
N TRP A 60 -1.79 2.42 -16.96
CA TRP A 60 -1.06 3.62 -17.41
C TRP A 60 -1.31 4.02 -18.88
N LYS A 61 -1.71 3.07 -19.73
CA LYS A 61 -2.07 3.31 -21.14
C LYS A 61 -3.58 3.52 -21.36
N ASN A 62 -4.41 3.28 -20.34
CA ASN A 62 -5.85 3.51 -20.41
C ASN A 62 -6.14 4.97 -20.05
N GLU A 63 -6.95 5.65 -20.86
CA GLU A 63 -7.41 7.01 -20.54
C GLU A 63 -8.37 7.05 -19.35
N LYS A 64 -8.93 5.90 -18.94
CA LYS A 64 -9.89 5.81 -17.84
C LYS A 64 -9.17 5.67 -16.50
N ILE A 65 -9.66 6.41 -15.51
CA ILE A 65 -9.26 6.24 -14.11
C ILE A 65 -9.67 4.84 -13.65
N PRO A 66 -8.76 4.08 -13.01
CA PRO A 66 -9.08 2.77 -12.44
C PRO A 66 -10.28 2.83 -11.48
N MET A 67 -11.09 1.77 -11.48
CA MET A 67 -12.28 1.71 -10.64
C MET A 67 -11.89 1.56 -9.15
N GLN A 68 -12.78 1.95 -8.24
CA GLN A 68 -12.48 1.91 -6.81
C GLN A 68 -12.24 0.48 -6.32
N GLU A 69 -13.06 -0.41 -6.84
CA GLU A 69 -13.15 -1.83 -6.58
C GLU A 69 -11.85 -2.54 -6.98
N GLU A 70 -11.19 -2.08 -8.05
CA GLU A 70 -9.88 -2.61 -8.46
C GLU A 70 -8.80 -2.29 -7.43
N VAL A 71 -8.81 -1.08 -6.88
CA VAL A 71 -7.86 -0.67 -5.83
C VAL A 71 -8.14 -1.42 -4.53
N ILE A 72 -9.41 -1.52 -4.10
CA ILE A 72 -9.80 -2.25 -2.89
C ILE A 72 -9.41 -3.72 -3.00
N ARG A 73 -9.71 -4.37 -4.13
CA ARG A 73 -9.32 -5.76 -4.38
C ARG A 73 -7.80 -5.90 -4.30
N LYS A 74 -7.05 -4.97 -4.90
CA LYS A 74 -5.59 -5.04 -4.86
C LYS A 74 -5.01 -4.83 -3.45
N ILE A 75 -5.66 -4.01 -2.61
CA ILE A 75 -5.28 -3.85 -1.20
C ILE A 75 -5.44 -5.19 -0.47
N MET A 76 -6.54 -5.90 -0.68
CA MET A 76 -6.77 -7.23 -0.09
C MET A 76 -5.72 -8.23 -0.55
N ASP A 77 -5.44 -8.30 -1.86
CA ASP A 77 -4.38 -9.16 -2.41
C ASP A 77 -3.01 -8.85 -1.75
N CYS A 78 -2.67 -7.57 -1.59
CA CYS A 78 -1.40 -7.15 -0.97
C CYS A 78 -1.32 -7.54 0.51
N ALA A 79 -2.43 -7.40 1.25
CA ALA A 79 -2.49 -7.79 2.66
C ALA A 79 -2.34 -9.31 2.84
N GLU A 80 -2.99 -10.10 1.97
CA GLU A 80 -2.89 -11.56 1.96
C GLU A 80 -1.46 -12.02 1.62
N MET A 81 -0.86 -11.45 0.58
CA MET A 81 0.54 -11.74 0.22
C MET A 81 1.51 -11.37 1.34
N SER A 82 1.27 -10.25 2.04
CA SER A 82 2.09 -9.84 3.19
C SER A 82 2.00 -10.83 4.34
N LYS A 83 0.80 -11.38 4.59
CA LYS A 83 0.58 -12.43 5.59
C LYS A 83 1.34 -13.72 5.21
N LEU A 84 1.19 -14.19 3.97
CA LEU A 84 1.88 -15.40 3.49
C LEU A 84 3.41 -15.23 3.54
N THR A 85 3.93 -14.06 3.19
CA THR A 85 5.37 -13.74 3.26
C THR A 85 5.88 -13.81 4.69
N PHE A 86 5.08 -13.35 5.66
CA PHE A 86 5.42 -13.45 7.07
C PHE A 86 5.47 -14.92 7.53
N GLU A 87 4.47 -15.72 7.16
CA GLU A 87 4.42 -17.15 7.51
C GLU A 87 5.60 -17.95 6.94
N ILE A 88 6.00 -17.68 5.70
CA ILE A 88 7.17 -18.31 5.06
C ILE A 88 8.46 -17.98 5.83
N ARG A 89 8.67 -16.71 6.20
CA ARG A 89 9.87 -16.29 6.95
C ARG A 89 9.96 -16.95 8.32
N GLU A 90 8.84 -17.01 9.04
CA GLU A 90 8.78 -17.70 10.33
C GLU A 90 9.10 -19.20 10.21
N GLN A 91 8.77 -19.83 9.08
CA GLN A 91 9.13 -21.21 8.80
C GLN A 91 10.63 -21.34 8.49
N GLU A 92 11.19 -20.48 7.64
CA GLU A 92 12.63 -20.46 7.31
C GLU A 92 13.49 -20.24 8.56
N ASP A 93 13.09 -19.31 9.43
CA ASP A 93 13.80 -19.04 10.68
C ASP A 93 13.76 -20.28 11.60
N LYS A 94 12.61 -20.96 11.72
CA LYS A 94 12.50 -22.21 12.48
C LYS A 94 13.38 -23.31 11.90
N GLU A 95 13.38 -23.49 10.58
CA GLU A 95 14.23 -24.47 9.91
C GLU A 95 15.73 -24.17 10.14
N PHE A 96 16.13 -22.90 10.10
CA PHE A 96 17.51 -22.48 10.42
C PHE A 96 17.92 -22.87 11.85
N TYR A 97 17.09 -22.61 12.85
CA TYR A 97 17.38 -22.99 14.25
C TYR A 97 17.39 -24.51 14.49
N MET A 98 16.72 -25.31 13.66
CA MET A 98 16.74 -26.77 13.77
C MET A 98 18.00 -27.40 13.15
N ILE A 99 18.72 -26.67 12.30
CA ILE A 99 19.95 -27.10 11.64
C ILE A 99 21.21 -26.74 12.46
N TRP A 100 21.11 -25.74 13.35
CA TRP A 100 22.15 -25.35 14.31
C TRP A 100 22.06 -26.11 15.62
#